data_AF-A0A2A9PIG1-F1
#
_entry.id   AF-A0A2A9PIG1-F1
#
_cell.length_a   1.000
_cell.length_b   1.000
_cell.length_c   1.000
_cell.angle_alpha   90.00
_cell.angle_beta   90.00
_cell.angle_gamma   90.00
#
_symmetry.space_group_name_H-M   'P 1'
#
loop_
_entity.id
_entity.type
_entity.pdbx_description
1 polymer ?
#
loop_
_entity_poly.entity_id
_entity_poly.type
_entity_poly.pdbx_seq_one_letter_code
_entity_poly.pdbx_strand_id
1 'polypeptide(L)'
;MISAEESDSAAIVKDMSHGDAALVTYEIHLHSSYRVPCLWFTFHNLPVDEPAFSIDTVFRRLVPEEYKSRLQGLGAVGGISADHHPITGVPAFFIHPCLLGDAISGFQCSLDNYLMIWLGLVGGCVGLWVPREMALQ
;
A
#
# COMPACT_ATOMS: atom_id res chain seq x y z
N MET A 1 29.76 -24.73 -41.56
CA MET A 1 29.55 -25.83 -40.60
C MET A 1 28.59 -25.29 -39.56
N ILE A 2 27.30 -25.58 -39.75
CA ILE A 2 26.21 -25.12 -38.87
C ILE A 2 25.95 -26.29 -37.93
N SER A 3 26.37 -26.19 -36.67
CA SER A 3 25.95 -27.12 -35.62
C SER A 3 24.90 -26.44 -34.78
N ALA A 4 23.69 -27.00 -34.88
CA ALA A 4 22.55 -26.69 -34.03
C ALA A 4 22.87 -27.13 -32.60
N GLU A 5 22.95 -26.17 -31.68
CA GLU A 5 23.00 -26.46 -30.24
C GLU A 5 21.57 -26.65 -29.72
N GLU A 6 21.41 -27.71 -28.93
CA GLU A 6 20.19 -28.33 -28.47
C GLU A 6 19.21 -27.36 -27.80
N SER A 7 17.98 -27.34 -28.31
CA SER A 7 16.84 -26.80 -27.57
C SER A 7 16.56 -27.75 -26.39
N ASP A 8 16.94 -27.34 -25.18
CA ASP A 8 16.72 -28.08 -23.94
C ASP A 8 15.21 -28.32 -23.70
N SER A 9 14.77 -29.53 -24.04
CA SER A 9 13.40 -30.02 -23.86
C SER A 9 12.99 -30.25 -22.39
N ALA A 10 13.86 -29.94 -21.41
CA ALA A 10 13.54 -29.97 -19.99
C ALA A 10 13.11 -28.60 -19.41
N ALA A 11 12.97 -27.56 -20.25
CA ALA A 11 12.42 -26.28 -19.80
C ALA A 11 10.99 -26.48 -19.27
N ILE A 12 10.87 -26.48 -17.94
CA ILE A 12 9.58 -26.46 -17.26
C ILE A 12 8.89 -25.17 -17.67
N VAL A 13 7.90 -25.28 -18.57
CA VAL A 13 7.00 -24.17 -18.86
C VAL A 13 6.25 -23.91 -17.55
N LYS A 14 6.71 -22.90 -16.81
CA LYS A 14 5.99 -22.38 -15.66
C LYS A 14 4.71 -21.82 -16.24
N ASP A 15 3.67 -22.64 -16.22
CA ASP A 15 2.30 -22.24 -16.49
C ASP A 15 2.10 -20.97 -15.66
N MET A 16 1.99 -19.83 -16.33
CA MET A 16 1.75 -18.54 -15.69
C MET A 16 0.31 -18.60 -15.20
N SER A 17 0.13 -19.37 -14.13
CA SER A 17 -1.09 -19.44 -13.37
C SER A 17 -1.47 -18.00 -13.03
N HIS A 18 -2.77 -17.74 -12.99
CA HIS A 18 -3.44 -16.45 -12.77
C HIS A 18 -3.03 -15.66 -11.49
N GLY A 19 -1.84 -15.87 -10.93
CA GLY A 19 -1.22 -15.15 -9.82
C GLY A 19 -0.26 -14.02 -10.21
N ASP A 20 -0.15 -13.64 -11.48
CA ASP A 20 0.81 -12.61 -11.95
C ASP A 20 0.24 -11.17 -11.92
N ALA A 21 -0.94 -10.98 -11.34
CA ALA A 21 -1.47 -9.64 -11.13
C ALA A 21 -0.74 -8.97 -9.95
N ALA A 22 -0.22 -7.77 -10.17
CA ALA A 22 0.35 -6.94 -9.11
C ALA A 22 -0.69 -6.75 -7.99
N LEU A 23 -0.31 -7.13 -6.78
CA LEU A 23 -1.17 -7.08 -5.60
C LEU A 23 -0.62 -6.06 -4.60
N VAL A 24 -1.52 -5.36 -3.94
CA VAL A 24 -1.18 -4.54 -2.78
C VAL A 24 -1.90 -5.12 -1.56
N THR A 25 -1.12 -5.47 -0.55
CA THR A 25 -1.63 -5.91 0.75
C THR A 25 -1.68 -4.70 1.65
N TYR A 26 -2.83 -4.49 2.30
CA TYR A 26 -3.00 -3.43 3.30
C TYR A 26 -3.25 -4.08 4.66
N GLU A 27 -2.56 -3.58 5.68
CA GLU A 27 -2.68 -4.05 7.06
C GLU A 27 -2.89 -2.87 8.01
N ILE A 28 -3.72 -3.06 9.02
CA ILE A 28 -4.00 -2.04 10.03
C ILE A 28 -3.39 -2.50 11.34
N HIS A 29 -2.40 -1.75 11.82
CA HIS A 29 -1.72 -2.02 13.08
C HIS A 29 -1.88 -0.85 14.05
N LEU A 30 -2.02 -1.14 15.35
CA LEU A 30 -2.05 -0.11 16.36
C LEU A 30 -0.65 0.46 16.58
N HIS A 31 -0.48 1.77 16.39
CA HIS A 31 0.81 2.40 16.65
C HIS A 31 1.10 2.45 18.15
N SER A 32 2.27 1.95 18.57
CA SER A 32 2.65 1.81 19.99
C SER A 32 2.68 3.14 20.76
N SER A 33 3.30 4.17 20.19
CA SER A 33 3.42 5.49 20.84
C SER A 33 2.14 6.33 20.80
N TYR A 34 1.53 6.46 19.62
CA TYR A 34 0.37 7.35 19.42
C TYR A 34 -0.98 6.70 19.78
N ARG A 35 -1.03 5.37 19.96
CA ARG A 35 -2.27 4.60 20.22
C ARG A 35 -3.41 4.90 19.24
N VAL A 36 -3.05 5.08 17.98
CA VAL A 36 -3.98 5.26 16.86
C VAL A 36 -3.70 4.19 15.80
N PRO A 37 -4.69 3.81 14.98
CA PRO A 37 -4.46 2.91 13.86
C PRO A 37 -3.48 3.51 12.85
N CYS A 38 -2.61 2.64 12.33
CA CYS A 38 -1.60 2.94 11.32
C CYS A 38 -1.82 1.99 10.13
N LEU A 39 -1.89 2.57 8.93
CA LEU A 39 -2.09 1.80 7.69
C LEU A 39 -0.72 1.43 7.13
N TRP A 40 -0.43 0.13 7.09
CA TRP A 40 0.75 -0.46 6.48
C TRP A 40 0.37 -1.07 5.13
N PHE A 41 1.30 -1.06 4.18
CA PHE A 41 1.08 -1.67 2.90
C PHE A 41 2.36 -2.14 2.22
N THR A 42 2.21 -3.21 1.42
CA THR A 42 3.29 -3.85 0.68
C THR A 42 2.83 -4.24 -0.72
N PHE A 43 3.75 -4.18 -1.68
CA PHE A 43 3.50 -4.67 -3.02
C PHE A 43 3.99 -6.11 -3.18
N HIS A 44 3.22 -6.90 -3.92
CA HIS A 44 3.56 -8.26 -4.31
C HIS A 44 3.35 -8.43 -5.82
N ASN A 45 4.10 -9.35 -6.41
CA ASN A 45 3.98 -9.72 -7.83
C ASN A 45 4.10 -8.53 -8.79
N LEU A 46 4.98 -7.57 -8.46
CA LEU A 46 5.32 -6.50 -9.39
C LEU A 46 6.21 -7.02 -10.52
N PRO A 47 6.11 -6.41 -11.73
CA PRO A 47 7.00 -6.71 -12.84
C PRO A 47 8.48 -6.61 -12.44
N VAL A 48 9.34 -7.39 -13.09
CA VAL A 48 10.78 -7.47 -12.78
C VAL A 48 11.48 -6.11 -12.94
N ASP A 49 10.97 -5.24 -13.81
CA ASP A 49 11.45 -3.87 -14.03
C ASP A 49 11.01 -2.89 -12.93
N GLU A 50 10.17 -3.31 -11.98
CA GLU A 50 9.65 -2.44 -10.94
C GLU A 50 10.01 -2.90 -9.51
N PRO A 51 10.83 -2.13 -8.78
CA PRO A 51 11.17 -2.46 -7.41
C PRO A 51 9.95 -2.32 -6.48
N ALA A 52 9.61 -3.41 -5.77
CA ALA A 52 8.50 -3.43 -4.82
C ALA A 52 8.66 -2.48 -3.62
N PHE A 53 9.89 -2.13 -3.29
CA PHE A 53 10.21 -1.17 -2.24
C PHE A 53 10.73 0.13 -2.85
N SER A 54 9.88 0.80 -3.62
CA SER A 54 10.16 2.12 -4.18
C SER A 54 9.00 3.07 -3.96
N ILE A 55 9.30 4.25 -3.40
CA ILE A 55 8.31 5.29 -3.21
C ILE A 55 7.77 5.78 -4.56
N ASP A 56 8.56 5.75 -5.63
CA ASP A 56 8.10 6.09 -6.98
C ASP A 56 6.99 5.14 -7.46
N THR A 57 7.13 3.84 -7.19
CA THR A 57 6.11 2.83 -7.47
C THR A 57 4.83 3.10 -6.69
N VAL A 58 4.92 3.51 -5.42
CA VAL A 58 3.77 3.94 -4.61
C VAL A 58 3.05 5.09 -5.31
N PHE A 59 3.77 6.15 -5.65
CA PHE A 59 3.19 7.31 -6.31
C PHE A 59 2.60 6.99 -7.68
N ARG A 60 3.25 6.12 -8.45
CA ARG A 60 2.82 5.76 -9.79
C ARG A 60 1.56 4.91 -9.78
N ARG A 61 1.44 3.95 -8.86
CA ARG A 61 0.37 2.93 -8.86
C ARG A 61 -0.77 3.21 -7.89
N LEU A 62 -0.49 3.78 -6.73
CA LEU A 62 -1.47 3.90 -5.64
C LEU A 62 -2.01 5.31 -5.45
N VAL A 63 -1.19 6.32 -5.70
CA VAL A 63 -1.59 7.72 -5.46
C VAL A 63 -2.35 8.26 -6.66
N PRO A 64 -3.61 8.69 -6.52
CA PRO A 64 -4.35 9.30 -7.63
C PRO A 64 -3.71 10.62 -8.06
N GLU A 65 -3.78 10.95 -9.36
CA GLU A 65 -3.10 12.11 -9.96
C GLU A 65 -3.46 13.44 -9.27
N GLU A 66 -4.72 13.58 -8.84
CA GLU A 66 -5.25 14.72 -8.10
C GLU A 66 -4.50 14.96 -6.77
N TYR A 67 -4.05 13.88 -6.13
CA TYR A 67 -3.28 13.96 -4.89
C TYR A 67 -1.78 14.13 -5.15
N LYS A 68 -1.25 13.68 -6.30
CA LYS A 68 0.20 13.79 -6.61
C LYS A 68 0.71 15.23 -6.58
N SER A 69 -0.03 16.18 -7.14
CA SER A 69 0.34 17.60 -7.15
C SER A 69 0.39 18.20 -5.73
N ARG A 70 -0.59 17.87 -4.89
CA ARG A 70 -0.60 18.26 -3.46
C ARG A 70 0.52 17.58 -2.67
N LEU A 71 0.82 16.33 -2.99
CA LEU A 71 1.84 15.53 -2.31
C LEU A 71 3.27 15.90 -2.70
N GLN A 72 3.51 16.41 -3.92
CA GLN A 72 4.80 16.95 -4.35
C GLN A 72 5.10 18.31 -3.69
N GLY A 73 4.08 19.10 -3.33
CA GLY A 73 4.24 20.40 -2.69
C GLY A 73 4.53 20.35 -1.18
N LEU A 74 4.14 19.28 -0.49
CA LEU A 74 4.51 19.03 0.90
C LEU A 74 5.74 18.11 0.93
N GLY A 75 6.93 18.68 1.09
CA GLY A 75 8.25 18.02 1.04
C GLY A 75 8.55 16.89 2.04
N ALA A 76 7.52 16.29 2.62
CA ALA A 76 7.54 14.97 3.25
C ALA A 76 6.20 14.31 2.88
N VAL A 77 6.24 13.57 1.76
CA VAL A 77 5.14 12.80 1.15
C VAL A 77 4.02 12.50 2.13
N GLY A 78 2.89 13.22 2.09
CA GLY A 78 1.57 12.81 2.65
C GLY A 78 1.48 11.95 3.91
N GLY A 79 2.45 12.01 4.82
CA GLY A 79 2.65 11.00 5.86
C GLY A 79 3.20 9.63 5.40
N ILE A 80 3.38 9.30 4.13
CA ILE A 80 3.94 7.99 3.73
C ILE A 80 5.41 7.91 4.11
N SER A 81 5.73 6.93 4.94
CA SER A 81 7.07 6.59 5.40
C SER A 81 7.35 5.11 5.14
N ALA A 82 8.61 4.70 5.24
CA ALA A 82 9.00 3.31 5.07
C ALA A 82 9.84 2.87 6.27
N ASP A 83 9.49 1.73 6.86
CA ASP A 83 10.20 1.14 8.00
C ASP A 83 9.93 -0.37 8.04
N HIS A 84 10.44 -1.04 9.06
CA HIS A 84 10.26 -2.47 9.29
C HIS A 84 8.85 -2.71 9.81
N HIS A 85 8.15 -3.64 9.15
CA HIS A 85 6.81 -4.03 9.52
C HIS A 85 6.76 -4.53 10.98
N PRO A 86 5.81 -4.08 11.82
CA PRO A 86 5.84 -4.30 13.26
C PRO A 86 5.72 -5.77 13.68
N ILE A 87 5.16 -6.62 12.81
CA ILE A 87 4.98 -8.06 13.08
C ILE A 87 6.05 -8.90 12.39
N THR A 88 6.32 -8.63 11.12
CA THR A 88 7.14 -9.50 10.25
C THR A 88 8.58 -9.02 10.12
N GLY A 89 8.87 -7.77 10.47
CA GLY A 89 10.19 -7.16 10.39
C GLY A 89 10.69 -6.88 8.97
N VAL A 90 9.90 -7.19 7.93
CA VAL A 90 10.28 -6.91 6.54
C VAL A 90 10.06 -5.44 6.19
N PRO A 91 10.79 -4.86 5.23
CA PRO A 91 10.56 -3.49 4.78
C PRO A 91 9.14 -3.31 4.24
N ALA A 92 8.41 -2.33 4.77
CA ALA A 92 7.05 -2.00 4.36
C ALA A 92 6.83 -0.49 4.38
N PHE A 93 5.81 -0.03 3.64
CA PHE A 93 5.38 1.36 3.70
C PHE A 93 4.26 1.51 4.72
N PHE A 94 4.18 2.69 5.33
CA PHE A 94 3.09 3.04 6.23
C PHE A 94 2.74 4.51 6.16
N ILE A 95 1.51 4.85 6.56
CA ILE A 95 1.09 6.25 6.70
C ILE A 95 1.29 6.69 8.14
N HIS A 96 2.16 7.68 8.33
CA HIS A 96 2.54 8.24 9.60
C HIS A 96 1.32 8.89 10.30
N PRO A 97 1.02 8.51 11.55
CA PRO A 97 -0.21 8.90 12.22
C PRO A 97 -0.27 10.39 12.64
N CYS A 98 0.86 11.11 12.65
CA CYS A 98 0.91 12.49 13.16
C CYS A 98 -0.04 13.47 12.48
N LEU A 99 -0.31 13.30 11.18
CA LEU A 99 -1.21 14.19 10.46
C LEU A 99 -2.69 13.77 10.60
N LEU A 100 -2.94 12.52 11.00
CA LEU A 100 -4.26 11.90 11.04
C LEU A 100 -4.93 12.02 12.40
N GLY A 101 -4.15 11.98 13.49
CA GLY A 101 -4.68 12.12 14.85
C GLY A 101 -5.47 13.41 15.02
N ASP A 102 -4.92 14.52 14.53
CA ASP A 102 -5.58 15.82 14.58
C ASP A 102 -6.79 15.89 13.63
N ALA A 103 -6.71 15.26 12.45
CA ALA A 103 -7.80 15.26 11.47
C ALA A 103 -9.05 14.54 11.99
N ILE A 104 -8.89 13.41 12.69
CA ILE A 104 -10.02 12.65 13.27
C ILE A 104 -10.61 13.34 14.49
N SER A 105 -9.79 14.05 15.28
CA SER A 105 -10.26 14.78 16.46
C SER A 105 -11.35 15.83 16.15
N GLY A 106 -11.41 16.31 14.90
CA GLY A 106 -12.42 17.22 14.40
C GLY A 106 -13.78 16.58 14.08
N PHE A 107 -13.87 15.24 14.05
CA PHE A 107 -15.12 14.52 13.78
C PHE A 107 -15.75 14.03 15.08
N GLN A 108 -17.06 14.25 15.24
CA GLN A 108 -17.83 13.53 16.28
C GLN A 108 -18.09 12.10 15.80
N CYS A 109 -17.19 11.18 16.13
CA CYS A 109 -17.38 9.76 15.82
C CYS A 109 -17.70 8.94 17.07
N SER A 110 -18.66 8.01 16.95
CA SER A 110 -18.76 6.88 17.87
C SER A 110 -17.58 5.93 17.65
N LEU A 111 -17.25 5.13 18.66
CA LEU A 111 -16.19 4.11 18.56
C LEU A 111 -16.43 3.15 17.38
N ASP A 112 -17.70 2.81 17.13
CA ASP A 112 -18.11 1.91 16.04
C ASP A 112 -17.78 2.46 14.64
N ASN A 113 -17.84 3.77 14.47
CA ASN A 113 -17.57 4.42 13.18
C ASN A 113 -16.13 4.89 13.02
N TYR A 114 -15.31 4.81 14.07
CA TYR A 114 -13.96 5.36 14.11
C TYR A 114 -13.09 4.79 12.99
N LEU A 115 -13.05 3.46 12.84
CA LEU A 115 -12.22 2.80 11.83
C LEU A 115 -12.70 3.09 10.41
N MET A 116 -14.01 3.15 10.18
CA MET A 116 -14.57 3.45 8.85
C MET A 116 -14.25 4.88 8.42
N ILE A 117 -14.39 5.86 9.32
CA ILE A 117 -14.04 7.26 9.05
C ILE A 117 -12.53 7.39 8.83
N TRP A 118 -11.72 6.78 9.69
CA TRP A 118 -10.26 6.76 9.54
C TRP A 118 -9.85 6.16 8.19
N LEU A 119 -10.43 5.04 7.80
CA LEU A 119 -10.11 4.38 6.54
C LEU A 119 -10.51 5.22 5.32
N GLY A 120 -11.61 5.96 5.40
CA GLY A 120 -12.02 6.91 4.36
C GLY A 120 -11.03 8.08 4.20
N LEU A 121 -10.45 8.58 5.30
CA LEU A 121 -9.47 9.66 5.28
C LEU A 121 -8.09 9.17 4.77
N VAL A 122 -7.70 7.96 5.16
CA VAL A 122 -6.32 7.46 5.00
C VAL A 122 -6.17 6.57 3.77
N GLY A 123 -7.15 5.70 3.53
CA GLY A 123 -7.14 4.77 2.42
C GLY A 123 -7.13 5.47 1.06
N GLY A 124 -7.86 6.59 0.93
CA GLY A 124 -7.91 7.36 -0.31
C GLY A 124 -6.54 7.87 -0.80
N CYS A 125 -5.60 8.13 0.12
CA CYS A 125 -4.25 8.58 -0.22
C CYS A 125 -3.39 7.48 -0.89
N VAL A 126 -3.74 6.21 -0.69
CA VAL A 126 -3.01 5.03 -1.18
C VAL A 126 -3.88 4.10 -2.01
N GLY A 127 -4.95 4.63 -2.60
CA GLY A 127 -5.82 3.87 -3.51
C GLY A 127 -6.66 2.78 -2.83
N LEU A 128 -6.72 2.75 -1.49
CA LEU A 128 -7.57 1.85 -0.74
C LEU A 128 -8.97 2.45 -0.61
N TRP A 129 -9.93 1.88 -1.31
CA TRP A 129 -11.33 2.27 -1.24
C TRP A 129 -12.18 1.16 -0.63
N VAL A 130 -13.06 1.52 0.31
CA VAL A 130 -13.98 0.58 0.93
C VAL A 130 -15.36 0.70 0.31
N PRO A 131 -15.95 -0.41 -0.18
CA PRO A 131 -17.30 -0.43 -0.70
C PRO A 131 -18.31 0.05 0.33
N ARG A 132 -19.30 0.82 -0.12
CA ARG A 132 -20.34 1.38 0.75
C ARG A 132 -21.11 0.29 1.50
N GLU A 133 -21.24 -0.89 0.90
CA GLU A 133 -21.90 -2.06 1.48
C GLU A 133 -21.20 -2.52 2.77
N MET A 134 -19.88 -2.35 2.87
CA MET A 134 -19.11 -2.66 4.07
C MET A 134 -19.28 -1.60 5.16
N ALA A 135 -19.71 -0.39 4.80
CA ALA A 135 -19.97 0.71 5.72
C ALA A 135 -21.39 0.72 6.31
N LEU A 136 -22.31 -0.11 5.80
CA LEU A 136 -23.74 -0.10 6.15
C LEU A 136 -24.14 -1.23 7.11
N GLN A 137 -23.20 -1.74 7.91
CA GLN A 137 -23.49 -2.80 8.90
C GLN A 137 -24.36 -2.31 10.06
#